data_AF-A0A534XUA2-F1
#
_entry.id   AF-A0A534XUA2-F1
#
_cell.length_a   1.000
_cell.length_b   1.000
_cell.length_c   1.000
_cell.angle_alpha   90.00
_cell.angle_beta   90.00
_cell.angle_gamma   90.00
#
_symmetry.space_group_name_H-M   'P 1'
#
loop_
_entity.id
_entity.type
_entity.pdbx_description
1 polymer ?
#
loop_
_entity_poly.entity_id
_entity_poly.type
_entity_poly.pdbx_seq_one_letter_code
_entity_poly.pdbx_strand_id
1 'polypeptide(L)'
;MSDAFFVRDGDRYLPTELTRGPWSPDAQHGGPPAALLGTAMERTEPREDTIVVRASFEMLKPVPLKPLTIATRMSTAGRSVQTISGVLSA
;
A
#
# COMPACT_ATOMS: atom_id res chain seq x y z
N MET A 1 14.01 -18.72 0.89
CA MET A 1 13.02 -17.92 0.15
C MET A 1 12.17 -17.20 1.19
N SER A 2 11.78 -15.95 0.96
CA SER A 2 10.87 -15.24 1.88
C SER A 2 9.44 -15.70 1.60
N ASP A 3 8.68 -15.97 2.66
CA ASP A 3 7.26 -16.38 2.57
C ASP A 3 6.29 -15.18 2.57
N ALA A 4 6.81 -13.95 2.41
CA ALA A 4 6.04 -12.72 2.46
C ALA A 4 6.28 -11.84 1.22
N PHE A 5 5.26 -11.05 0.83
CA PHE A 5 5.37 -10.08 -0.27
C PHE A 5 6.40 -8.98 0.02
N PHE A 6 6.46 -8.47 1.26
CA PHE A 6 7.39 -7.41 1.65
C PHE A 6 8.10 -7.78 2.94
N VAL A 7 9.39 -7.46 3.01
CA VAL A 7 10.18 -7.46 4.25
C VAL A 7 10.34 -6.01 4.69
N ARG A 8 10.04 -5.70 5.95
CA ARG A 8 10.20 -4.36 6.49
C ARG A 8 11.67 -4.11 6.85
N ASP A 9 12.23 -3.00 6.39
CA ASP A 9 13.60 -2.54 6.68
C ASP A 9 13.54 -1.08 7.09
N GLY A 10 13.54 -0.82 8.40
CA GLY A 10 13.34 0.54 8.93
C GLY A 10 11.98 1.13 8.52
N ASP A 11 12.02 2.22 7.78
CA ASP A 11 10.86 2.92 7.19
C ASP A 11 10.50 2.43 5.78
N ARG A 12 11.28 1.49 5.23
CA ARG A 12 11.12 0.95 3.89
C ARG A 12 10.51 -0.45 3.90
N TYR A 13 9.92 -0.80 2.77
CA TYR A 13 9.38 -2.11 2.46
C TYR A 13 10.12 -2.67 1.26
N LEU A 14 10.89 -3.73 1.49
CA LEU A 14 11.65 -4.44 0.47
C LEU A 14 10.73 -5.46 -0.21
N PRO A 15 10.36 -5.28 -1.50
CA PRO A 15 9.57 -6.26 -2.22
C PRO A 15 10.37 -7.54 -2.42
N THR A 16 9.68 -8.68 -2.34
CA THR A 16 10.22 -9.97 -2.71
C THR A 16 9.76 -10.36 -4.11
N GLU A 17 10.34 -11.42 -4.67
CA GLU A 17 9.95 -12.00 -5.96
C GLU A 17 8.46 -12.38 -6.02
N LEU A 18 7.82 -12.64 -4.88
CA LEU A 18 6.39 -12.93 -4.80
C LEU A 18 5.52 -11.75 -5.27
N THR A 19 6.05 -10.53 -5.26
CA THR A 19 5.33 -9.33 -5.74
C THR A 19 5.35 -9.17 -7.25
N ARG A 20 6.21 -9.91 -7.96
CA ARG A 20 6.42 -9.76 -9.40
C ARG A 20 5.15 -10.08 -10.18
N GLY A 21 4.86 -9.23 -11.17
CA GLY A 21 3.75 -9.45 -12.09
C GLY A 21 4.15 -10.23 -13.34
N PRO A 22 3.17 -10.78 -14.08
CA PRO A 22 3.44 -11.58 -15.28
C PRO A 22 3.92 -10.75 -16.47
N TRP A 23 3.83 -9.41 -16.41
CA TRP A 23 4.05 -8.52 -17.56
C TRP A 23 5.48 -7.99 -17.67
N SER A 24 6.24 -7.94 -16.58
CA SER A 24 7.63 -7.48 -16.57
C SER A 24 8.36 -8.05 -15.36
N PRO A 25 9.61 -8.52 -15.52
CA PRO A 25 10.42 -9.01 -14.39
C PRO A 25 10.83 -7.91 -13.41
N ASP A 26 10.74 -6.64 -13.83
CA ASP A 26 11.16 -5.47 -13.05
C ASP A 26 9.98 -4.76 -12.37
N ALA A 27 8.75 -5.25 -12.57
CA ALA A 27 7.53 -4.64 -12.04
C ALA A 27 6.69 -5.61 -11.19
N GLN A 28 6.07 -5.07 -10.17
CA GLN A 28 5.12 -5.78 -9.32
C GLN A 28 3.76 -5.91 -10.01
N HIS A 29 3.01 -6.97 -9.69
CA HIS A 29 1.57 -6.96 -9.97
C HIS A 29 0.86 -6.00 -9.00
N GLY A 30 -0.33 -5.53 -9.37
CA GLY A 30 -1.01 -4.46 -8.63
C GLY A 30 -1.47 -4.82 -7.21
N GLY A 31 -1.66 -6.11 -6.92
CA GLY A 31 -2.19 -6.58 -5.63
C GLY A 31 -1.31 -6.24 -4.43
N PRO A 32 -0.03 -6.66 -4.41
CA PRO A 32 0.89 -6.42 -3.30
C PRO A 32 1.03 -4.94 -2.92
N PRO A 33 1.35 -3.99 -3.84
CA PRO A 33 1.46 -2.59 -3.45
C PRO A 33 0.12 -2.00 -3.00
N ALA A 34 -1.01 -2.43 -3.56
CA ALA A 34 -2.34 -2.01 -3.09
C ALA A 34 -2.63 -2.53 -1.68
N ALA A 35 -2.33 -3.80 -1.39
CA ALA A 35 -2.50 -4.39 -0.06
C ALA A 35 -1.59 -3.74 0.98
N LEU A 36 -0.35 -3.42 0.61
CA LEU A 36 0.61 -2.75 1.47
C LEU A 36 0.13 -1.32 1.82
N LEU A 37 -0.29 -0.53 0.81
CA LEU A 37 -0.84 0.81 1.03
C LEU A 37 -2.15 0.76 1.82
N GLY A 38 -3.05 -0.17 1.51
CA GLY A 38 -4.31 -0.38 2.24
C GLY A 38 -4.08 -0.71 3.72
N THR A 39 -3.13 -1.60 4.02
CA THR A 39 -2.75 -1.92 5.41
C THR A 39 -2.24 -0.68 6.17
N ALA A 40 -1.47 0.18 5.50
CA ALA A 40 -1.01 1.43 6.12
C ALA A 40 -2.16 2.42 6.33
N MET A 41 -3.11 2.51 5.39
CA MET A 41 -4.30 3.34 5.52
C MET A 41 -5.17 2.91 6.70
N GLU A 42 -5.43 1.61 6.88
CA GLU A 42 -6.22 1.10 8.01
C GLU A 42 -5.62 1.42 9.38
N ARG A 43 -4.29 1.56 9.46
CA ARG A 43 -3.57 1.93 10.69
C ARG A 43 -3.50 3.44 10.94
N THR A 44 -3.98 4.26 10.00
CA THR A 44 -3.94 5.72 10.09
C THR A 44 -5.19 6.20 10.83
N GLU A 45 -5.01 6.64 12.07
CA GLU A 45 -6.10 7.12 12.94
C GLU A 45 -7.31 6.15 12.96
N PRO A 46 -7.09 4.88 13.35
CA PRO A 46 -8.11 3.84 13.27
C PRO A 46 -9.31 4.18 14.14
N ARG A 47 -10.50 3.85 13.63
CA ARG A 47 -11.78 4.02 14.32
C ARG A 47 -12.52 2.70 14.39
N GLU A 48 -12.75 2.24 15.61
CA GLU A 48 -13.40 0.95 15.90
C GLU A 48 -14.86 0.88 15.42
N ASP A 49 -15.52 2.04 15.27
CA ASP A 49 -16.91 2.19 14.83
C ASP A 49 -17.08 2.30 13.31
N THR A 50 -16.02 2.06 12.53
CA THR A 50 -16.02 2.23 11.08
C THR A 50 -15.52 1.00 10.33
N ILE A 51 -15.89 0.88 9.05
CA ILE A 51 -15.40 -0.14 8.13
C ILE A 51 -14.95 0.50 6.82
N VAL A 52 -13.99 -0.13 6.12
CA VAL A 52 -13.59 0.29 4.77
C VAL A 52 -14.69 -0.11 3.79
N VAL A 53 -15.33 0.88 3.16
CA VAL A 53 -16.42 0.64 2.18
C VAL A 53 -15.97 0.78 0.73
N ARG A 54 -14.89 1.54 0.48
CA ARG A 54 -14.31 1.73 -0.85
C ARG A 54 -12.84 2.07 -0.74
N ALA A 55 -12.02 1.42 -1.57
CA ALA A 55 -10.65 1.81 -1.83
C ALA A 55 -10.48 2.06 -3.33
N SER A 56 -9.68 3.06 -3.68
CA SER A 56 -9.35 3.37 -5.07
C SER A 56 -7.85 3.57 -5.16
N PHE A 57 -7.23 2.91 -6.13
CA PHE A 57 -5.78 2.93 -6.34
C PHE A 57 -5.51 3.41 -7.75
N GLU A 58 -4.58 4.34 -7.89
CA GLU A 58 -4.11 4.84 -9.17
C GLU A 58 -2.62 4.52 -9.31
N MET A 59 -2.27 3.74 -10.34
CA MET A 59 -0.87 3.38 -10.64
C MET A 59 -0.37 4.29 -11.75
N LEU A 60 0.29 5.38 -11.37
CA LEU A 60 0.80 6.38 -12.31
C LEU A 60 1.98 5.87 -13.16
N LYS A 61 2.70 4.87 -12.66
CA LYS A 61 3.86 4.20 -13.30
C LYS A 61 3.91 2.74 -12.83
N PRO A 62 4.61 1.85 -13.56
CA PRO A 62 4.91 0.50 -13.07
C PRO A 62 5.59 0.55 -11.69
N VAL A 63 5.10 -0.24 -10.73
CA VAL A 63 5.69 -0.31 -9.38
C VAL A 63 6.93 -1.21 -9.43
N PRO A 64 8.13 -0.72 -9.10
CA PRO A 64 9.36 -1.50 -9.28
C PRO A 64 9.57 -2.55 -8.19
N LEU A 65 10.39 -3.58 -8.46
CA LEU A 65 10.99 -4.44 -7.41
C LEU A 65 12.18 -3.72 -6.73
N LYS A 66 11.91 -2.58 -6.10
CA LYS A 66 12.87 -1.76 -5.34
C LYS A 66 12.26 -1.37 -3.98
N PRO A 67 13.08 -0.98 -2.99
CA PRO A 67 12.57 -0.53 -1.69
C PRO A 67 11.49 0.54 -1.86
N LEU A 68 10.39 0.40 -1.12
CA LEU A 68 9.26 1.32 -1.17
C LEU A 68 9.07 2.03 0.17
N THR A 69 8.63 3.28 0.12
CA THR A 69 8.17 4.07 1.28
C THR A 69 6.69 4.35 1.17
N ILE A 70 6.03 4.54 2.33
CA ILE A 70 4.61 4.84 2.41
C ILE A 70 4.38 6.05 3.31
N ALA A 71 3.53 6.95 2.85
CA ALA A 71 2.99 8.02 3.66
C ALA A 71 1.46 7.97 3.57
N THR A 72 0.79 8.10 4.72
CA THR A 72 -0.67 8.14 4.82
C THR A 72 -1.10 9.29 5.72
N ARG A 73 -2.31 9.80 5.51
CA ARG A 73 -2.90 10.84 6.34
C ARG A 73 -4.42 10.80 6.28
N MET A 74 -5.06 11.28 7.35
CA MET A 74 -6.47 11.66 7.30
C MET A 74 -6.65 12.86 6.35
N SER A 75 -7.49 12.72 5.34
CA SER A 75 -7.81 13.79 4.37
C SER A 75 -9.11 14.49 4.73
N THR A 76 -10.10 13.76 5.24
CA THR A 76 -11.37 14.33 5.73
C THR A 76 -11.93 13.43 6.84
N ALA A 77 -12.32 14.03 7.96
CA ALA A 77 -12.92 13.33 9.10
C ALA A 77 -14.37 13.80 9.31
N GLY A 78 -15.30 13.27 8.52
CA GLY A 78 -16.73 13.54 8.67
C GLY A 78 -17.37 12.66 9.74
N ARG A 79 -18.61 12.99 10.14
CA ARG A 79 -19.35 12.23 11.15
C ARG A 79 -19.67 10.80 10.72
N SER A 80 -20.02 10.61 9.45
CA SER A 80 -20.43 9.31 8.89
C SER A 80 -19.41 8.71 7.93
N VAL A 81 -18.53 9.53 7.36
CA VAL A 81 -17.53 9.10 6.37
C VAL A 81 -16.23 9.81 6.67
N GLN A 82 -15.14 9.04 6.66
CA GLN A 82 -13.78 9.54 6.66
C GLN A 82 -13.07 9.10 5.39
N THR A 83 -12.15 9.94 4.92
CA THR A 83 -11.30 9.64 3.78
C THR A 83 -9.86 9.70 4.23
N ILE A 84 -9.15 8.60 4.04
CA ILE A 84 -7.70 8.50 4.23
C ILE A 84 -7.07 8.53 2.84
N SER A 85 -5.96 9.25 2.72
CA SER A 85 -5.15 9.24 1.50
C SER A 85 -3.75 8.76 1.81
N GLY A 86 -3.13 8.13 0.84
CA GLY A 86 -1.76 7.67 0.97
C GLY A 86 -1.06 7.58 -0.36
N VAL A 87 0.26 7.64 -0.28
CA VAL A 87 1.17 7.53 -1.42
C VAL A 87 2.18 6.45 -1.10
N LEU A 88 2.43 5.61 -2.10
CA LEU A 88 3.53 4.66 -2.12
C LEU A 88 4.50 5.09 -3.20
N SER A 89 5.79 5.15 -2.86
CA SER A 89 6.87 5.57 -3.75
C SER A 89 8.10 4.68 -3.59
N ALA A 90 8.93 4.62 -4.63
CA ALA A 90 10.24 3.96 -4.62
C ALA A 90 11.37 4.97 -4.55
#